data_AF-A0A939AXC6-F1
#
_entry.id   AF-A0A939AXC6-F1
#
_cell.length_a   1.000
_cell.length_b   1.000
_cell.length_c   1.000
_cell.angle_alpha   90.00
_cell.angle_beta   90.00
_cell.angle_gamma   90.00
#
_symmetry.space_group_name_H-M   'P 1'
#
loop_
_entity.id
_entity.type
_entity.pdbx_description
1 polymer ?
#
loop_
_entity_poly.entity_id
_entity_poly.type
_entity_poly.pdbx_seq_one_letter_code
_entity_poly.pdbx_strand_id
1 'polypeptide(L)'
;MSFDARSLERLQQLGRTLPQPLPKPAAAATPPPATAKRHRVETETDPQALFRELMQVSPDGTVPPHLMERLRQAEAEAERAAAASAAAQRRAQLQPPGGAAPSGDQRRGTARSRTPLHPGGQRRGPLSAEELELYGAFQDLLHLESDEREDSDGA
;
A
#
# COMPACT_ATOMS: atom_id res chain seq x y z
N MET A 1 34.25 -11.05 -46.08
CA MET A 1 32.95 -10.70 -46.68
C MET A 1 33.02 -9.25 -47.14
N SER A 2 33.31 -9.00 -48.41
CA SER A 2 33.40 -7.66 -49.01
C SER A 2 32.04 -7.27 -49.61
N PHE A 3 31.67 -5.99 -49.52
CA PHE A 3 30.46 -5.46 -50.17
C PHE A 3 30.77 -5.11 -51.63
N ASP A 4 30.00 -5.67 -52.58
CA ASP A 4 30.12 -5.34 -54.01
C ASP A 4 29.60 -3.93 -54.30
N ALA A 5 30.15 -3.25 -55.30
CA ALA A 5 29.78 -1.87 -55.68
C ALA A 5 28.27 -1.69 -55.91
N ARG A 6 27.59 -2.71 -56.48
CA ARG A 6 26.13 -2.72 -56.68
C ARG A 6 25.33 -2.77 -55.38
N SER A 7 25.87 -3.42 -54.34
CA SER A 7 25.24 -3.48 -53.02
C SER A 7 25.30 -2.12 -52.32
N LEU A 8 26.38 -1.36 -52.53
CA LEU A 8 26.54 0.00 -52.05
C LEU A 8 25.56 0.96 -52.72
N GLU A 9 25.41 0.85 -54.04
CA GLU A 9 24.45 1.65 -54.81
C GLU A 9 23.00 1.38 -54.38
N ARG A 10 22.62 0.11 -54.20
CA ARG A 10 21.29 -0.26 -53.69
C ARG A 10 21.04 0.26 -52.27
N LEU A 11 22.05 0.22 -51.39
CA LEU A 11 21.94 0.78 -50.04
C LEU A 11 21.73 2.30 -50.07
N GLN A 12 22.42 3.00 -50.96
CA GLN A 12 22.24 4.44 -51.16
C GLN A 12 20.86 4.78 -51.72
N GLN A 13 20.32 3.96 -52.63
CA GLN A 13 18.96 4.12 -53.14
C GLN A 13 17.91 3.91 -52.03
N LEU A 14 18.08 2.88 -51.19
CA LEU A 14 17.20 2.62 -50.04
C LEU A 14 17.30 3.70 -48.94
N GLY A 15 18.50 4.27 -48.75
CA GLY A 15 18.71 5.42 -47.85
C GLY A 15 18.07 6.71 -48.35
N ARG A 16 17.78 6.81 -49.65
CA ARG A 16 17.08 7.96 -50.27
C ARG A 16 15.56 7.81 -50.30
N THR A 17 15.02 6.62 -50.10
CA THR A 17 13.58 6.35 -50.06
C THR A 17 13.01 6.37 -48.65
N LEU A 18 13.52 7.22 -47.75
CA LEU A 18 12.80 7.49 -46.51
C LEU A 18 11.67 8.49 -46.79
N PRO A 19 10.40 8.17 -46.47
CA PRO A 19 9.32 9.15 -46.51
C PRO A 19 9.64 10.31 -45.55
N GLN A 20 9.13 11.50 -45.86
CA GLN A 20 9.39 12.69 -45.05
C GLN A 20 9.12 12.41 -43.57
N PRO A 21 10.03 12.79 -42.66
CA PRO A 21 9.80 12.64 -41.24
C PRO A 21 8.54 13.41 -40.86
N LEU A 22 7.66 12.76 -40.09
CA LEU A 22 6.47 13.40 -39.55
C LEU A 22 6.87 14.69 -38.83
N PRO A 23 6.06 15.76 -38.93
CA PRO A 23 6.34 16.99 -38.21
C PRO A 23 6.52 16.65 -36.73
N LYS A 24 7.65 17.10 -36.16
CA LYS A 24 7.89 16.93 -34.72
C LYS A 24 6.69 17.52 -33.99
N PRO A 25 6.01 16.76 -33.11
CA PRO A 25 4.91 17.31 -32.33
C PRO A 25 5.42 18.57 -31.63
N ALA A 26 4.63 19.65 -31.73
CA ALA A 26 4.96 20.91 -31.05
C ALA A 26 5.29 20.59 -29.59
N ALA A 27 6.40 21.15 -29.09
CA ALA A 27 6.88 20.92 -27.73
C ALA A 27 5.68 21.03 -26.78
N ALA A 28 5.28 19.88 -26.23
CA ALA A 28 4.11 19.81 -25.38
C ALA A 28 4.34 20.81 -24.24
N ALA A 29 3.38 21.72 -24.06
CA ALA A 29 3.33 22.56 -22.88
C ALA A 29 3.53 21.67 -21.64
N THR A 30 4.27 22.20 -20.68
CA THR A 30 4.64 21.57 -19.40
C THR A 30 3.58 20.55 -18.99
N PRO A 31 3.92 19.26 -18.86
CA PRO A 31 2.93 18.24 -18.57
C PRO A 31 2.15 18.69 -17.34
N PRO A 32 0.81 18.73 -17.40
CA PRO A 32 0.03 19.06 -16.23
C PRO A 32 0.42 18.09 -15.11
N PRO A 33 0.35 18.51 -13.84
CA PRO A 33 0.71 17.65 -12.72
C PRO A 33 0.00 16.30 -12.90
N ALA A 34 0.70 15.19 -12.61
CA ALA A 34 0.27 13.82 -12.92
C ALA A 34 -1.11 13.43 -12.33
N THR A 35 -1.69 14.29 -11.49
CA THR A 35 -3.04 14.20 -10.92
C THR A 35 -4.14 14.73 -11.84
N ALA A 36 -3.83 15.56 -12.85
CA ALA A 36 -4.81 16.27 -13.67
C ALA A 36 -5.59 15.40 -14.68
N LYS A 37 -5.21 14.12 -14.84
CA LYS A 37 -5.85 13.17 -15.76
C LYS A 37 -6.23 11.85 -15.11
N ARG A 38 -6.34 11.80 -13.77
CA ARG A 38 -6.89 10.60 -13.13
C ARG A 38 -8.40 10.64 -13.26
N HIS A 39 -8.97 9.56 -13.78
CA HIS A 39 -10.42 9.38 -13.72
C HIS A 39 -10.84 9.37 -12.25
N ARG A 40 -12.03 9.89 -11.95
CA ARG A 40 -12.48 10.03 -10.56
C ARG A 40 -12.55 8.64 -9.86
N VAL A 41 -12.89 7.58 -10.61
CA VAL A 41 -12.75 6.16 -10.22
C VAL A 41 -11.37 5.81 -9.63
N GLU A 42 -10.29 6.43 -10.11
CA GLU A 42 -8.93 6.19 -9.64
C GLU A 42 -8.55 7.04 -8.42
N THR A 43 -9.40 7.96 -7.98
CA THR A 43 -9.16 8.84 -6.82
C THR A 43 -10.15 8.65 -5.70
N GLU A 44 -11.27 7.97 -5.97
CA GLU A 44 -12.33 7.75 -5.00
C GLU A 44 -11.91 6.72 -3.95
N THR A 45 -12.21 7.03 -2.69
CA THR A 45 -11.86 6.21 -1.51
C THR A 45 -13.10 5.57 -0.90
N ASP A 46 -14.28 6.19 -1.06
CA ASP A 46 -15.53 5.60 -0.59
C ASP A 46 -15.96 4.44 -1.52
N PRO A 47 -16.08 3.20 -1.02
CA PRO A 47 -16.48 2.06 -1.84
C PRO A 47 -17.84 2.26 -2.52
N GLN A 48 -18.78 2.95 -1.87
CA GLN A 48 -20.10 3.21 -2.47
C GLN A 48 -20.00 4.21 -3.62
N ALA A 49 -19.28 5.31 -3.44
CA ALA A 49 -19.06 6.28 -4.50
C ALA A 49 -18.28 5.68 -5.68
N LEU A 50 -17.24 4.89 -5.39
CA LEU A 50 -16.42 4.20 -6.38
C LEU A 50 -17.27 3.26 -7.25
N PHE A 51 -18.13 2.45 -6.65
CA PHE A 51 -19.03 1.56 -7.38
C PHE A 51 -20.01 2.33 -8.27
N ARG A 52 -20.62 3.41 -7.77
CA ARG A 52 -21.56 4.24 -8.54
C ARG A 52 -20.89 4.88 -9.74
N GLU A 53 -19.62 5.22 -9.61
CA GLU A 53 -18.87 5.78 -10.72
C GLU A 53 -18.46 4.72 -11.73
N LEU A 54 -18.04 3.53 -11.27
CA LEU A 54 -17.80 2.37 -12.13
C LEU A 54 -19.02 2.06 -13.00
N MET A 55 -20.22 2.08 -12.43
CA MET A 55 -21.47 1.89 -13.17
C MET A 55 -21.74 2.98 -14.22
N GLN A 56 -21.26 4.21 -14.02
CA GLN A 56 -21.44 5.31 -14.97
C GLN A 56 -20.44 5.25 -16.12
N VAL A 57 -19.21 4.81 -15.86
CA VAL A 57 -18.14 4.76 -16.88
C VAL A 57 -18.15 3.46 -17.68
N SER A 58 -18.74 2.38 -17.15
CA SER A 58 -18.86 1.08 -17.82
C SER A 58 -20.32 0.81 -18.25
N PRO A 59 -20.82 1.42 -19.34
CA PRO A 59 -22.16 1.14 -19.87
C PRO A 59 -22.32 -0.32 -20.32
N ASP A 60 -21.21 -0.96 -20.70
CA ASP A 60 -21.16 -2.37 -21.10
C ASP A 60 -21.02 -3.35 -19.92
N GLY A 61 -20.98 -2.85 -18.68
CA GLY A 61 -20.82 -3.67 -17.47
C GLY A 61 -19.44 -4.36 -17.33
N THR A 62 -18.53 -4.14 -18.27
CA THR A 62 -17.17 -4.68 -18.20
C THR A 62 -16.27 -3.72 -17.41
N VAL A 63 -15.70 -4.22 -16.31
CA VAL A 63 -14.83 -3.45 -15.41
C VAL A 63 -13.42 -4.05 -15.41
N PRO A 64 -12.36 -3.25 -15.62
CA PRO A 64 -10.98 -3.71 -15.49
C PRO A 64 -10.68 -4.36 -14.14
N PRO A 65 -9.86 -5.44 -14.11
CA PRO A 65 -9.63 -6.24 -12.90
C PRO A 65 -9.06 -5.43 -11.72
N HIS A 66 -8.14 -4.50 -12.00
CA HIS A 66 -7.54 -3.65 -10.97
C HIS A 66 -8.54 -2.71 -10.27
N LEU A 67 -9.65 -2.33 -10.93
CA LEU A 67 -10.68 -1.49 -10.32
C LEU A 67 -11.60 -2.31 -9.39
N MET A 68 -11.85 -3.58 -9.74
CA MET A 68 -12.56 -4.52 -8.86
C MET A 68 -11.74 -4.85 -7.62
N GLU A 69 -10.43 -5.08 -7.78
CA GLU A 69 -9.52 -5.29 -6.65
C GLU A 69 -9.50 -4.09 -5.71
N ARG A 70 -9.45 -2.87 -6.26
CA ARG A 70 -9.55 -1.65 -5.48
C ARG A 70 -10.87 -1.52 -4.73
N LEU A 71 -11.99 -1.83 -5.38
CA LEU A 71 -13.30 -1.80 -4.73
C LEU A 71 -13.34 -2.73 -3.51
N ARG A 72 -12.80 -3.96 -3.66
CA ARG A 72 -12.69 -4.91 -2.55
C ARG A 72 -11.79 -4.40 -1.43
N GLN A 73 -10.68 -3.74 -1.76
CA GLN A 73 -9.79 -3.14 -0.77
C GLN A 73 -10.49 -2.02 0.02
N ALA A 74 -11.19 -1.12 -0.69
CA ALA A 74 -11.94 -0.02 -0.06
C ALA A 74 -13.06 -0.54 0.86
N GLU A 75 -13.76 -1.61 0.45
CA GLU A 75 -14.76 -2.27 1.28
C GLU A 75 -14.15 -2.87 2.54
N ALA A 76 -13.07 -3.65 2.42
CA ALA A 76 -12.37 -4.23 3.56
C ALA A 76 -11.81 -3.16 4.53
N GLU A 77 -11.32 -2.04 3.99
CA GLU A 77 -10.85 -0.92 4.81
C GLU A 77 -12.01 -0.24 5.57
N ALA A 78 -13.15 -0.04 4.90
CA ALA A 78 -14.35 0.51 5.52
C ALA A 78 -14.88 -0.39 6.64
N GLU A 79 -14.91 -1.72 6.45
CA GLU A 79 -15.30 -2.69 7.47
C GLU A 79 -14.36 -2.67 8.68
N ARG A 80 -13.05 -2.62 8.44
CA ARG A 80 -12.04 -2.51 9.51
C ARG A 80 -12.20 -1.21 10.29
N ALA A 81 -12.41 -0.09 9.61
CA ALA A 81 -12.64 1.20 10.25
C ALA A 81 -13.94 1.19 11.09
N ALA A 82 -15.00 0.57 10.58
CA ALA A 82 -16.25 0.40 11.31
C ALA A 82 -16.05 -0.47 12.57
N ALA A 83 -15.37 -1.61 12.46
CA ALA A 83 -15.07 -2.48 13.59
C ALA A 83 -14.21 -1.78 14.66
N ALA A 84 -13.18 -1.04 14.24
CA ALA A 84 -12.33 -0.29 15.15
C ALA A 84 -13.13 0.80 15.90
N SER A 85 -14.00 1.53 15.19
CA SER A 85 -14.86 2.55 15.82
C SER A 85 -15.86 1.93 16.82
N ALA A 86 -16.45 0.77 16.51
CA ALA A 86 -17.35 0.05 17.40
C ALA A 86 -16.62 -0.46 18.65
N ALA A 87 -15.40 -0.98 18.50
CA ALA A 87 -14.56 -1.40 19.62
C ALA A 87 -14.16 -0.23 20.52
N ALA A 88 -13.81 0.91 19.94
CA ALA A 88 -13.52 2.14 20.68
C ALA A 88 -14.74 2.64 21.48
N GLN A 89 -15.92 2.63 20.88
CA GLN A 89 -17.18 3.00 21.55
C GLN A 89 -17.50 2.05 22.71
N ARG A 90 -17.29 0.74 22.56
CA ARG A 90 -17.48 -0.24 23.65
C ARG A 90 -16.50 0.00 24.79
N ARG A 91 -15.22 0.28 24.49
CA ARG A 91 -14.22 0.61 25.53
C ARG A 91 -14.57 1.89 26.27
N ALA A 92 -15.12 2.90 25.59
CA ALA A 92 -15.56 4.15 26.22
C ALA A 92 -16.77 3.93 27.14
N GLN A 93 -17.71 3.05 26.79
CA GLN A 93 -18.88 2.75 27.62
C GLN A 93 -18.56 1.91 28.87
N LEU A 94 -17.48 1.11 28.82
CA LEU A 94 -17.02 0.29 29.96
C LEU A 94 -16.09 1.06 30.91
N GLN A 95 -15.69 2.29 30.56
CA GLN A 95 -14.87 3.15 31.40
C GLN A 95 -15.79 4.00 32.31
N PRO A 96 -15.70 3.88 33.64
CA PRO A 96 -16.49 4.73 34.53
C PRO A 96 -16.06 6.20 34.36
N PRO A 97 -16.98 7.18 34.45
CA PRO A 97 -16.62 8.58 34.52
C PRO A 97 -15.98 8.84 35.89
N GLY A 98 -14.67 8.64 36.00
CA GLY A 98 -14.00 8.67 37.29
C GLY A 98 -12.51 8.89 37.19
N GLY A 99 -12.10 10.12 37.47
CA GLY A 99 -10.77 10.43 38.01
C GLY A 99 -9.86 11.23 37.09
N ALA A 100 -10.04 12.55 37.08
CA ALA A 100 -8.88 13.43 36.96
C ALA A 100 -7.94 13.11 38.14
N ALA A 101 -6.78 12.51 37.86
CA ALA A 101 -5.71 12.36 38.84
C ALA A 101 -4.63 13.42 38.52
N PRO A 102 -4.24 14.24 39.50
CA PRO A 102 -3.38 15.39 39.29
C PRO A 102 -1.91 14.99 39.17
N SER A 103 -1.18 15.89 38.50
CA SER A 103 0.27 16.03 38.53
C SER A 103 0.84 15.73 39.93
N GLY A 104 1.59 14.63 40.03
CA GLY A 104 2.30 14.21 41.23
C GLY A 104 3.80 14.25 41.00
N ASP A 105 4.38 15.40 41.31
CA ASP A 105 5.82 15.65 41.38
C ASP A 105 6.48 14.85 42.53
N GLN A 106 7.63 14.24 42.22
CA GLN A 106 8.73 13.81 43.11
C GLN A 106 8.48 12.81 44.25
N ARG A 107 9.30 11.73 44.24
CA ARG A 107 10.17 11.36 45.38
C ARG A 107 11.26 10.34 44.99
N ARG A 108 12.47 10.88 44.81
CA ARG A 108 13.78 10.42 45.32
C ARG A 108 13.87 8.99 45.90
N GLY A 109 14.62 8.13 45.21
CA GLY A 109 15.22 6.91 45.75
C GLY A 109 16.50 6.58 44.99
N THR A 110 17.66 6.79 45.63
CA THR A 110 18.98 6.47 45.09
C THR A 110 19.34 5.04 45.47
N ALA A 111 19.64 4.16 44.50
CA ALA A 111 20.45 2.95 44.75
C ALA A 111 21.00 2.32 43.46
N ARG A 112 22.29 2.55 43.24
CA ARG A 112 23.30 1.66 42.63
C ARG A 112 23.01 1.00 41.27
N SER A 113 23.43 1.72 40.24
CA SER A 113 23.92 1.17 38.97
C SER A 113 25.22 0.38 39.19
N ARG A 114 25.20 -0.95 39.04
CA ARG A 114 26.38 -1.76 38.63
C ARG A 114 25.91 -3.01 37.87
N THR A 115 25.64 -2.86 36.58
CA THR A 115 25.55 -3.99 35.63
C THR A 115 26.85 -4.00 34.82
N PRO A 116 27.56 -5.12 34.67
CA PRO A 116 28.77 -5.17 33.87
C PRO A 116 28.45 -4.87 32.39
N LEU A 117 29.31 -4.06 31.80
CA LEU A 117 29.24 -3.58 30.43
C LEU A 117 29.56 -4.76 29.49
N HIS A 118 28.54 -5.34 28.85
CA HIS A 118 28.73 -6.25 27.73
C HIS A 118 28.83 -5.39 26.45
N PRO A 119 29.92 -5.46 25.66
CA PRO A 119 29.99 -4.73 24.41
C PRO A 119 29.13 -5.43 23.36
N GLY A 120 28.09 -4.76 22.85
CA GLY A 120 27.30 -5.21 21.71
C GLY A 120 25.77 -5.25 21.88
N GLY A 121 25.24 -5.04 23.09
CA GLY A 121 23.80 -5.05 23.33
C GLY A 121 23.19 -3.66 23.11
N GLN A 122 22.65 -3.40 21.91
CA GLN A 122 21.65 -2.36 21.72
C GLN A 122 20.58 -2.58 22.80
N ARG A 123 20.44 -1.64 23.74
CA ARG A 123 19.32 -1.65 24.68
C ARG A 123 18.05 -1.54 23.84
N ARG A 124 17.39 -2.67 23.57
CA ARG A 124 16.07 -2.67 22.95
C ARG A 124 15.17 -1.84 23.85
N GLY A 125 14.69 -0.71 23.32
CA GLY A 125 13.64 0.07 23.96
C GLY A 125 12.36 -0.78 24.07
N PRO A 126 11.31 -0.27 24.74
CA PRO A 126 10.01 -0.89 24.62
C PRO A 126 9.67 -1.04 23.13
N LEU A 127 9.16 -2.21 22.76
CA LEU A 127 8.76 -2.50 21.37
C LEU A 127 7.84 -1.39 20.88
N SER A 128 8.12 -0.89 19.68
CA SER A 128 7.24 0.08 19.03
C SER A 128 5.87 -0.55 18.76
N ALA A 129 4.84 0.28 18.65
CA ALA A 129 3.48 -0.19 18.34
C ALA A 129 3.45 -1.01 17.05
N GLU A 130 4.21 -0.58 16.03
CA GLU A 130 4.39 -1.29 14.77
C GLU A 130 5.07 -2.66 14.96
N GLU A 131 6.11 -2.77 15.80
CA GLU A 131 6.75 -4.05 16.10
C GLU A 131 5.81 -5.01 16.85
N LEU A 132 4.95 -4.50 17.73
CA LEU A 132 3.94 -5.32 18.42
C LEU A 132 2.87 -5.84 17.46
N GLU A 133 2.42 -5.02 16.52
CA GLU A 133 1.49 -5.41 15.46
C GLU A 133 2.11 -6.44 14.51
N LEU A 134 3.38 -6.25 14.13
CA LEU A 134 4.12 -7.20 13.30
C LEU A 134 4.31 -8.55 14.01
N TYR A 135 4.65 -8.55 15.29
CA TYR A 135 4.76 -9.79 16.08
C TYR A 135 3.41 -10.50 16.24
N GLY A 136 2.31 -9.74 16.40
CA GLY A 136 0.95 -10.30 16.42
C GLY A 136 0.57 -10.94 15.10
N ALA A 137 0.78 -10.24 13.98
CA ALA A 137 0.51 -10.77 12.64
C ALA A 137 1.35 -12.03 12.32
N PHE A 138 2.61 -12.06 12.77
CA PHE A 138 3.47 -13.23 12.62
C PHE A 138 2.99 -14.43 13.45
N GLN A 139 2.50 -14.17 14.67
CA GLN A 139 1.94 -15.20 15.52
C GLN A 139 0.63 -15.77 14.93
N ASP A 140 -0.23 -14.93 14.35
CA ASP A 140 -1.45 -15.36 13.67
C ASP A 140 -1.14 -16.20 12.42
N LEU A 141 -0.12 -15.84 11.63
CA LEU A 141 0.31 -16.62 10.47
C LEU A 141 0.78 -18.04 10.85
N LEU A 142 1.53 -18.18 11.95
CA LEU A 142 2.00 -19.49 12.42
C LEU A 142 0.85 -20.38 12.93
N HIS A 143 -0.19 -19.79 13.50
CA HIS A 143 -1.40 -20.54 13.87
C HIS A 143 -2.18 -20.97 12.63
N LEU A 144 -2.27 -20.11 11.61
CA LEU A 144 -2.93 -20.43 10.34
C LEU A 144 -2.27 -21.58 9.58
N GLU A 145 -0.93 -21.64 9.56
CA GLU A 145 -0.19 -22.77 8.98
C GLU A 145 -0.34 -24.09 9.77
N SER A 146 -0.75 -24.01 11.04
CA SER A 146 -1.01 -25.20 11.87
C SER A 146 -2.39 -25.78 11.60
N ASP A 147 -3.42 -24.93 11.46
CA ASP A 147 -4.79 -25.35 11.11
C ASP A 147 -4.85 -25.99 9.70
N GLU A 148 -4.06 -25.52 8.73
CA GLU A 148 -4.04 -26.11 7.38
C GLU A 148 -3.43 -27.52 7.29
N ARG A 149 -2.72 -28.00 8.33
CA ARG A 149 -2.11 -29.34 8.33
C ARG A 149 -2.97 -30.42 8.99
N GLU A 150 -3.95 -30.04 9.81
CA GLU A 150 -4.76 -31.02 10.56
C GLU A 150 -5.95 -31.60 9.76
N ASP A 151 -6.30 -31.03 8.60
CA ASP A 151 -7.39 -31.53 7.75
C ASP A 151 -6.96 -32.55 6.66
N SER A 152 -5.69 -32.97 6.61
CA SER A 152 -5.17 -33.85 5.53
C SER A 152 -4.86 -35.30 5.90
N ASP A 153 -5.11 -35.74 7.14
CA ASP A 153 -4.95 -37.15 7.55
C ASP A 153 -6.31 -37.73 8.01
N GLY A 154 -7.16 -37.98 7.03
CA GLY A 154 -8.50 -38.54 7.23
C GLY A 154 -9.05 -39.17 5.96
N ALA A 155 -8.27 -40.06 5.34
CA ALA A 155 -8.71 -40.95 4.26
C ALA A 155 -8.48 -42.42 4.64
#